data_AF-A0A2S9Q3K4-F1
#
_entry.id   AF-A0A2S9Q3K4-F1
#
_cell.length_a   1.000
_cell.length_b   1.000
_cell.length_c   1.000
_cell.angle_alpha   90.00
_cell.angle_beta   90.00
_cell.angle_gamma   90.00
#
_symmetry.space_group_name_H-M   'P 1'
#
loop_
_entity.id
_entity.type
_entity.pdbx_description
1 polymer ?
#
loop_
_entity_poly.entity_id
_entity_poly.type
_entity_poly.pdbx_seq_one_letter_code
_entity_poly.pdbx_strand_id
1 'polypeptide(L)' 'MRVIGTLDDGGAYDVEVTGREDRPVAGSRRVRALVEQYTGQPVLLGPLGPRRDLEPTDVTAVLALLRDRTRVVEVRQ' A
#
# COMPACT_ATOMS: atom_id res chain seq x y z
N MET A 1 -0.18 7.46 -8.31
CA MET A 1 0.96 7.66 -7.36
C MET A 1 1.89 6.47 -7.44
N ARG A 2 3.20 6.68 -7.66
CA ARG A 2 4.20 5.61 -7.78
C ARG A 2 4.97 5.43 -6.48
N VAL A 3 5.18 4.18 -6.05
CA VAL A 3 5.82 3.81 -4.79
C VAL A 3 6.89 2.76 -5.04
N ILE A 4 8.10 3.03 -4.58
CA ILE A 4 9.23 2.11 -4.65
C ILE A 4 9.60 1.69 -3.24
N GLY A 5 9.84 0.41 -3.03
CA GLY A 5 10.20 -0.12 -1.72
C GLY A 5 10.71 -1.55 -1.75
N THR A 6 10.84 -2.14 -0.57
CA THR A 6 11.20 -3.55 -0.39
C THR A 6 10.21 -4.23 0.54
N LEU A 7 9.80 -5.44 0.19
CA LEU A 7 9.04 -6.34 1.05
C LEU A 7 9.91 -6.86 2.21
N ASP A 8 9.27 -7.48 3.21
CA ASP A 8 9.95 -8.05 4.39
C ASP A 8 10.94 -9.18 4.03
N ASP A 9 10.73 -9.85 2.89
CA ASP A 9 11.64 -10.86 2.34
C ASP A 9 12.83 -10.27 1.57
N GLY A 10 12.95 -8.94 1.53
CA GLY A 10 13.97 -8.19 0.80
C GLY A 10 13.65 -7.98 -0.69
N GLY A 11 12.51 -8.48 -1.18
CA GLY A 11 12.10 -8.30 -2.58
C GLY A 11 11.78 -6.84 -2.89
N ALA A 12 12.53 -6.23 -3.82
CA ALA A 12 12.23 -4.88 -4.30
C ALA A 12 10.93 -4.84 -5.10
N TYR A 13 10.21 -3.73 -4.99
CA TYR A 13 9.03 -3.44 -5.78
C TYR A 13 9.01 -2.00 -6.26
N ASP A 14 8.37 -1.81 -7.40
CA ASP A 14 8.03 -0.51 -7.99
C ASP A 14 6.59 -0.63 -8.48
N VAL A 15 5.69 0.11 -7.85
CA VAL A 15 4.26 -0.03 -8.05
C VAL A 15 3.57 1.30 -8.25
N GLU A 16 2.46 1.26 -8.97
CA GLU A 16 1.52 2.36 -9.04
C GLU A 16 0.31 2.06 -8.16
N VAL A 17 0.04 2.93 -7.19
CA VAL A 17 -1.22 2.97 -6.45
C VAL A 17 -2.21 3.79 -7.27
N THR A 18 -3.27 3.13 -7.74
CA THR A 18 -4.15 3.66 -8.78
C THR A 18 -5.44 4.28 -8.24
N GLY A 19 -5.87 3.90 -7.04
CA GLY A 19 -7.17 4.28 -6.46
C GLY A 19 -8.38 3.60 -7.12
N ARG A 20 -8.17 2.54 -7.92
CA ARG A 20 -9.25 1.77 -8.57
C ARG A 20 -9.60 0.52 -7.79
N GLU A 21 -10.88 0.23 -7.64
CA GLU A 21 -11.39 -0.92 -6.88
C GLU A 21 -10.92 -2.26 -7.48
N ASP A 22 -10.97 -2.40 -8.80
CA ASP A 22 -10.59 -3.61 -9.54
C ASP A 22 -9.06 -3.78 -9.65
N ARG A 23 -8.30 -2.71 -9.42
CA ARG A 23 -6.85 -2.69 -9.58
C ARG A 23 -6.20 -1.67 -8.65
N PRO A 24 -6.25 -1.85 -7.32
CA PRO A 24 -5.73 -0.84 -6.37
C PRO A 24 -4.24 -0.58 -6.55
N VAL A 25 -3.49 -1.62 -6.93
CA VAL A 25 -2.05 -1.56 -7.20
C VAL A 25 -1.72 -2.23 -8.52
N ALA A 26 -0.86 -1.59 -9.32
CA ALA A 26 -0.25 -2.13 -10.52
C ALA A 26 1.28 -2.25 -10.38
N GLY A 27 1.91 -3.16 -11.13
CA GLY A 27 3.37 -3.33 -11.15
C GLY A 27 3.92 -4.47 -10.28
N SER A 28 3.20 -4.90 -9.22
CA SER A 28 3.61 -6.05 -8.41
C SER A 28 2.42 -6.88 -7.93
N ARG A 29 2.41 -8.18 -8.28
CA ARG A 29 1.39 -9.13 -7.82
C ARG A 29 1.46 -9.35 -6.30
N ARG A 30 2.66 -9.32 -5.72
CA ARG A 30 2.84 -9.51 -4.27
C ARG A 30 2.29 -8.34 -3.48
N VAL A 31 2.57 -7.11 -3.93
CA VAL A 31 2.01 -5.90 -3.30
C VAL A 31 0.49 -5.86 -3.46
N ARG A 32 -0.04 -6.25 -4.63
CA ARG A 32 -1.49 -6.36 -4.82
C ARG A 32 -2.12 -7.38 -3.86
N ALA A 33 -1.54 -8.57 -3.74
CA ALA A 33 -2.01 -9.60 -2.81
C ALA A 33 -1.93 -9.13 -1.35
N LEU A 34 -0.92 -8.33 -0.99
CA LEU A 34 -0.82 -7.70 0.32
C LEU A 34 -2.00 -6.73 0.57
N VAL A 35 -2.34 -5.87 -0.40
CA VAL A 35 -3.51 -4.98 -0.26
C VAL A 35 -4.82 -5.77 -0.15
N GLU A 36 -5.01 -6.78 -1.00
CA GLU A 36 -6.18 -7.67 -0.97
C GLU A 36 -6.31 -8.37 0.40
N GLN A 37 -5.21 -8.89 0.97
CA GLN A 37 -5.18 -9.56 2.27
C GLN A 37 -5.63 -8.66 3.43
N TYR A 38 -5.28 -7.38 3.40
CA TYR A 38 -5.57 -6.42 4.47
C TYR A 38 -6.85 -5.60 4.22
N THR A 39 -7.59 -5.87 3.14
CA THR A 39 -8.79 -5.10 2.79
C THR A 39 -9.84 -5.23 3.89
N GLY A 40 -10.44 -4.09 4.28
CA GLY A 40 -11.39 -4.01 5.39
C GLY A 40 -10.77 -4.11 6.79
N GLN A 41 -9.45 -4.22 6.92
CA GLN A 41 -8.77 -4.17 8.21
C GLN A 41 -8.33 -2.73 8.53
N PRO A 42 -8.35 -2.32 9.81
CA PRO A 42 -7.95 -0.98 10.19
C PRO A 42 -6.44 -0.77 9.99
N VAL A 43 -6.08 0.27 9.24
CA VAL A 43 -4.71 0.76 9.04
C VAL A 43 -4.53 2.13 9.69
N LEU A 44 -3.33 2.39 10.21
CA LEU A 44 -2.99 3.67 10.83
C LEU A 44 -2.44 4.63 9.76
N LEU A 45 -3.12 5.74 9.49
CA LEU A 45 -2.76 6.64 8.37
C LEU A 45 -1.47 7.46 8.59
N GLY A 46 -0.83 7.33 9.75
CA GLY A 46 0.45 7.92 10.12
C GLY A 46 0.80 7.57 11.57
N PRO A 47 2.00 7.86 12.08
CA PRO A 47 2.44 7.39 13.40
C PRO A 47 1.49 7.72 14.56
N LEU A 48 0.79 8.84 14.48
CA LEU A 48 -0.22 9.30 15.44
C LEU A 48 -1.56 9.62 14.75
N GLY A 49 -1.75 9.10 13.54
CA GLY A 49 -2.92 9.37 12.70
C GLY A 49 -4.16 8.59 13.14
N PRO A 50 -5.34 8.91 12.58
CA PRO A 50 -6.52 8.09 12.78
C PRO A 50 -6.32 6.69 12.19
N ARG A 51 -7.04 5.73 12.75
CA ARG A 51 -7.25 4.42 12.12
C ARG A 51 -8.43 4.52 11.16
N ARG A 52 -8.28 3.91 9.99
CA ARG A 52 -9.35 3.75 9.01
C ARG A 52 -9.25 2.36 8.41
N ASP A 53 -10.39 1.77 8.08
CA ASP A 53 -10.40 0.50 7.36
C ASP A 53 -9.76 0.67 5.98
N LEU A 54 -8.98 -0.32 5.58
CA LEU A 54 -8.32 -0.29 4.28
C LEU A 54 -9.36 -0.47 3.17
N GLU A 55 -9.66 0.62 2.47
CA GLU A 55 -10.38 0.60 1.20
C GLU A 55 -9.37 0.58 0.03
N PRO A 56 -9.50 -0.33 -0.94
CA PRO A 56 -8.60 -0.42 -2.10
C PRO A 56 -8.54 0.86 -2.95
N THR A 57 -9.61 1.66 -2.92
CA THR A 57 -9.74 2.96 -3.60
C THR A 57 -9.10 4.10 -2.82
N ASP A 58 -8.90 3.97 -1.50
CA ASP A 58 -8.24 4.98 -0.68
C ASP A 58 -6.71 4.84 -0.82
N VAL A 59 -6.17 5.64 -1.73
CA VAL A 59 -4.72 5.73 -2.01
C VAL A 59 -3.91 6.01 -0.74
N THR A 60 -4.46 6.76 0.22
CA THR A 60 -3.77 7.10 1.46
C THR A 60 -3.70 5.90 2.39
N ALA A 61 -4.80 5.15 2.50
CA ALA A 61 -4.85 3.92 3.29
C ALA A 61 -3.93 2.84 2.70
N VAL A 62 -3.90 2.68 1.38
CA VAL A 62 -2.97 1.77 0.70
C VAL A 62 -1.51 2.17 0.97
N LEU A 63 -1.16 3.45 0.85
CA LEU A 63 0.19 3.91 1.16
C LEU A 63 0.56 3.70 2.64
N ALA A 64 -0.39 3.91 3.55
CA ALA A 64 -0.21 3.67 4.97
C ALA A 64 0.09 2.18 5.25
N LEU A 65 -0.65 1.26 4.62
CA LEU A 65 -0.36 -0.17 4.69
C LEU A 65 1.07 -0.48 4.20
N LEU A 66 1.49 0.09 3.07
CA LEU A 66 2.83 -0.16 2.55
C LEU A 66 3.93 0.35 3.48
N ARG A 67 3.70 1.46 4.18
CA ARG A 67 4.65 1.97 5.19
C ARG A 67 4.69 1.12 6.46
N ASP A 68 3.58 0.48 6.80
CA ASP A 68 3.46 -0.38 7.99
C ASP A 68 4.05 -1.77 7.76
N ARG A 69 3.81 -2.35 6.57
CA ARG A 69 4.12 -3.76 6.24
C ARG A 69 5.28 -3.96 5.29
N THR A 70 5.88 -2.88 4.82
CA THR A 70 7.04 -2.93 3.93
C THR A 70 7.95 -1.75 4.23
N ARG A 71 9.13 -1.75 3.63
CA ARG A 71 10.01 -0.59 3.66
C ARG A 71 9.83 0.24 2.39
N VAL A 72 9.05 1.31 2.49
CA VAL A 72 8.93 2.31 1.41
C VAL A 72 10.21 3.12 1.34
N VAL A 73 10.79 3.22 0.15
CA VAL A 73 12.03 3.96 -0.13
C VAL A 73 11.73 5.29 -0.82
N GLU A 74 10.80 5.30 -1.78
CA GLU A 74 10.45 6.50 -2.55
C GLU A 74 8.95 6.55 -2.84
N VAL A 75 8.37 7.75 -2.78
CA VAL A 75 7.00 8.03 -3.20
C VAL A 75 7.03 9.18 -4.20
N ARG A 76 6.53 8.95 -5.41
CA ARG A 76 6.35 9.97 -6.46
C ARG A 76 4.85 10.18 -6.69
N GLN A 77 4.41 11.43 -6.60
CA GLN A 77 3.01 11.79 -6.82
C GLN A 77 2.71 11.89 -8.32
#